data_AF-A0A3A4V6W1-F1
#
_entry.id   AF-A0A3A4V6W1-F1
#
_cell.length_a   1.000
_cell.length_b   1.000
_cell.length_c   1.000
_cell.angle_alpha   90.00
_cell.angle_beta   90.00
_cell.angle_gamma   90.00
#
_symmetry.space_group_name_H-M   'P 1'
#
loop_
_entity.id
_entity.type
_entity.pdbx_description
1 polymer ?
#
loop_
_entity_poly.entity_id
_entity_poly.type
_entity_poly.pdbx_seq_one_letter_code
_entity_poly.pdbx_strand_id
1 'polypeptide(L)'
;MNYLLIRNPGVAPIEGFTVLGVSTTRYTGDSNVIGQFGTGSKHAITLLLRNAINPIIYTGTNRLEFFTKPLSVNDGLSSHDYSQVCVRYGNAAPKDLSFTLENGIYDWTSVAMALREFVANALDRSWRQFDNFDNVEIKVVNNPRAKSDYTSVFIPLTPDVQKFYMELPKRFLHFSEKHNLKKRLLPKSNRNLTPGKQTTMVYKKGVFVREYSENELSSVYDYNLGDELRLDESRNVDDYSIKMVIAKSIANASASELVPIIKAVVNDQKTFESSLDSYYLKDSFASDDTKKKQEKEWTTAWEYVTGKDGIVCGTGSHIAEHIRRKGFSPFTIRSDSWYTALGYHGVRNDNKVLDDLEKKGATTSPPTPDMIEALDKVWNLLTKVNMTKDKPKPPVMAFTEVMNGESYRLGYYDPKEAKVFIHTEIGVGQSAMLLGTMLEEVVHHVTGSGDMSRDLQNYLFMLVVKMGLE
;
A
#
# COMPACT_ATOMS: atom_id res chain seq x y z
N MET A 1 -4.02 -35.65 32.27
CA MET A 1 -3.39 -34.49 31.61
C MET A 1 -4.08 -34.29 30.27
N ASN A 2 -4.51 -33.08 29.94
CA ASN A 2 -5.19 -32.82 28.65
C ASN A 2 -4.16 -32.41 27.58
N TYR A 3 -4.49 -32.65 26.33
CA TYR A 3 -3.67 -32.34 25.16
C TYR A 3 -4.52 -31.63 24.11
N LEU A 4 -3.92 -30.68 23.41
CA LEU A 4 -4.41 -30.24 22.11
C LEU A 4 -3.99 -31.30 21.08
N LEU A 5 -4.98 -31.93 20.45
CA LEU A 5 -4.81 -32.77 19.28
C LEU A 5 -4.85 -31.90 18.02
N ILE A 6 -3.85 -32.03 17.17
CA ILE A 6 -3.87 -31.59 15.77
C ILE A 6 -3.66 -32.83 14.92
N ARG A 7 -4.62 -33.19 14.08
CA ARG A 7 -4.57 -34.41 13.27
C ARG A 7 -5.04 -34.17 11.85
N ASN A 8 -4.39 -34.83 10.91
CA ASN A 8 -4.78 -34.89 9.50
C ASN A 8 -4.66 -36.33 8.97
N PRO A 9 -5.42 -36.69 7.93
CA PRO A 9 -5.21 -37.92 7.17
C PRO A 9 -3.84 -37.92 6.47
N GLY A 10 -3.28 -39.11 6.28
CA GLY A 10 -1.95 -39.35 5.73
C GLY A 10 -0.87 -39.49 6.80
N VAL A 11 0.13 -40.33 6.50
CA VAL A 11 1.29 -40.57 7.38
C VAL A 11 2.45 -39.68 6.93
N ALA A 12 2.83 -38.74 7.78
CA ALA A 12 4.00 -37.91 7.54
C ALA A 12 5.29 -38.75 7.65
N PRO A 13 6.28 -38.53 6.77
CA PRO A 13 7.57 -39.17 6.90
C PRO A 13 8.26 -38.71 8.21
N ILE A 14 8.93 -39.64 8.88
CA ILE A 14 9.62 -39.37 10.15
C ILE A 14 10.71 -38.29 9.97
N GLU A 15 11.36 -38.30 8.82
CA GLU A 15 12.39 -37.34 8.39
C GLU A 15 11.87 -35.91 8.39
N GLY A 16 10.55 -35.72 8.17
CA GLY A 16 9.88 -34.44 8.30
C GLY A 16 10.01 -33.81 9.69
N PHE A 17 10.23 -34.61 10.73
CA PHE A 17 10.44 -34.15 12.11
C PHE A 17 11.90 -34.25 12.57
N THR A 18 12.73 -35.07 11.92
CA THR A 18 14.06 -35.43 12.45
C THR A 18 15.24 -34.93 11.61
N VAL A 19 15.04 -34.58 10.34
CA VAL A 19 16.12 -34.16 9.43
C VAL A 19 15.91 -32.72 8.97
N LEU A 20 16.85 -31.82 9.26
CA LEU A 20 16.78 -30.41 8.86
C LEU A 20 16.71 -30.26 7.32
N GLY A 21 15.95 -29.26 6.85
CA GLY A 21 15.82 -28.96 5.42
C GLY A 21 14.88 -29.86 4.61
N VAL A 22 14.36 -30.95 5.18
CA VAL A 22 13.43 -31.85 4.47
C VAL A 22 12.06 -31.21 4.31
N SER A 23 11.67 -30.91 3.07
CA SER A 23 10.33 -30.45 2.68
C SER A 23 9.86 -31.18 1.43
N THR A 24 8.74 -31.89 1.50
CA THR A 24 8.08 -32.45 0.31
C THR A 24 7.10 -31.47 -0.30
N THR A 25 6.63 -30.47 0.45
CA THR A 25 5.64 -29.48 0.00
C THR A 25 6.24 -28.48 -0.99
N ARG A 26 7.52 -28.11 -0.81
CA ARG A 26 8.24 -27.17 -1.71
C ARG A 26 8.21 -27.59 -3.18
N TYR A 27 8.26 -28.89 -3.45
CA TYR A 27 8.41 -29.45 -4.79
C TYR A 27 7.07 -29.80 -5.46
N THR A 28 5.95 -29.41 -4.86
CA THR A 28 4.61 -29.76 -5.38
C THR A 28 4.15 -28.86 -6.52
N GLY A 29 4.62 -27.62 -6.58
CA GLY A 29 4.11 -26.60 -7.50
C GLY A 29 2.69 -26.11 -7.19
N ASP A 30 2.07 -26.58 -6.10
CA ASP A 30 0.71 -26.19 -5.73
C ASP A 30 0.71 -24.84 -5.02
N SER A 31 0.04 -23.85 -5.61
CA SER A 31 -0.04 -22.48 -5.07
C SER A 31 -0.95 -22.36 -3.85
N ASN A 32 -1.67 -23.40 -3.45
CA ASN A 32 -2.55 -23.37 -2.27
C ASN A 32 -1.85 -23.84 -0.99
N VAL A 33 -0.65 -24.44 -1.10
CA VAL A 33 0.11 -24.88 0.07
C VAL A 33 0.80 -23.71 0.76
N ILE A 34 0.88 -23.80 2.08
CA ILE A 34 1.42 -22.78 2.97
C ILE A 34 2.90 -23.05 3.26
N GLY A 35 3.30 -24.30 3.45
CA GLY A 35 4.63 -24.72 3.90
C GLY A 35 5.71 -24.73 2.80
N GLN A 36 6.88 -24.14 3.09
CA GLN A 36 7.94 -23.91 2.08
C GLN A 36 9.36 -24.34 2.51
N PHE A 37 9.69 -24.37 3.81
CA PHE A 37 11.11 -24.34 4.26
C PHE A 37 11.70 -25.70 4.71
N GLY A 38 10.91 -26.61 5.27
CA GLY A 38 11.39 -27.93 5.71
C GLY A 38 12.05 -27.98 7.10
N THR A 39 12.21 -26.84 7.74
CA THR A 39 12.76 -26.66 9.10
C THR A 39 11.69 -26.33 10.15
N GLY A 40 10.52 -25.85 9.74
CA GLY A 40 9.47 -25.35 10.63
C GLY A 40 9.07 -26.33 11.73
N SER A 41 8.81 -27.60 11.42
CA SER A 41 8.47 -28.61 12.43
C SER A 41 9.58 -28.81 13.49
N LYS A 42 10.85 -28.62 13.11
CA LYS A 42 11.98 -28.76 14.05
C LYS A 42 12.05 -27.54 14.96
N HIS A 43 11.90 -26.33 14.43
CA HIS A 43 11.76 -25.13 15.25
C HIS A 43 10.56 -25.21 16.19
N ALA A 44 9.42 -25.73 15.71
CA ALA A 44 8.24 -25.95 16.54
C ALA A 44 8.53 -26.90 17.71
N ILE A 45 9.18 -28.05 17.46
CA ILE A 45 9.60 -28.99 18.51
C ILE A 45 10.59 -28.32 19.48
N THR A 46 11.64 -27.69 18.98
CA THR A 46 12.65 -27.00 19.80
C THR A 46 12.01 -25.92 20.68
N LEU A 47 11.11 -25.11 20.13
CA LEU A 47 10.40 -24.07 20.88
C LEU A 47 9.53 -24.67 21.98
N LEU A 48 8.78 -25.74 21.70
CA LEU A 48 7.98 -26.41 22.71
C LEU A 48 8.87 -26.99 23.84
N LEU A 49 9.97 -27.65 23.50
CA LEU A 49 10.92 -28.19 24.49
C LEU A 49 11.57 -27.09 25.34
N ARG A 50 11.93 -25.94 24.76
CA ARG A 50 12.40 -24.76 25.52
C ARG A 50 11.40 -24.27 26.56
N ASN A 51 10.11 -24.45 26.29
CA ASN A 51 9.02 -24.08 27.20
C ASN A 51 8.58 -25.24 28.11
N ALA A 52 9.38 -26.32 28.21
CA ALA A 52 9.06 -27.55 28.94
C ALA A 52 7.73 -28.20 28.50
N ILE A 53 7.36 -28.02 27.23
CA ILE A 53 6.20 -28.63 26.58
C ILE A 53 6.71 -29.77 25.70
N ASN A 54 6.49 -31.02 26.13
CA ASN A 54 6.97 -32.18 25.38
C ASN A 54 5.85 -32.69 24.44
N PRO A 55 5.91 -32.44 23.12
CA PRO A 55 4.90 -32.95 22.19
C PRO A 55 5.08 -34.46 21.99
N ILE A 56 3.95 -35.15 21.80
CA ILE A 56 3.91 -36.55 21.36
C ILE A 56 3.38 -36.55 19.93
N ILE A 57 4.17 -37.04 18.98
CA ILE A 57 3.78 -37.09 17.57
C ILE A 57 3.59 -38.55 17.16
N TYR A 58 2.50 -38.85 16.48
CA TYR A 58 2.28 -40.12 15.83
C TYR A 58 2.30 -39.94 14.32
N THR A 59 3.10 -40.75 13.62
CA THR A 59 3.05 -40.94 12.18
C THR A 59 2.48 -42.32 11.89
N GLY A 60 1.16 -42.38 11.65
CA GLY A 60 0.39 -43.62 11.69
C GLY A 60 0.37 -44.20 13.11
N THR A 61 0.95 -45.38 13.29
CA THR A 61 1.10 -46.05 14.59
C THR A 61 2.46 -45.79 15.25
N ASN A 62 3.40 -45.17 14.54
CA ASN A 62 4.74 -44.91 15.06
C ASN A 62 4.73 -43.70 15.99
N ARG A 63 5.13 -43.91 17.24
CA ARG A 63 5.17 -42.88 18.28
C ARG A 63 6.55 -42.22 18.32
N LEU A 64 6.57 -40.90 18.28
CA LEU A 64 7.76 -40.05 18.39
C LEU A 64 7.64 -39.24 19.67
N GLU A 65 8.56 -39.45 20.61
CA GLU A 65 8.69 -38.65 21.82
C GLU A 65 9.98 -37.84 21.76
N PHE A 66 9.87 -36.52 21.85
CA PHE A 66 11.01 -35.61 21.85
C PHE A 66 11.39 -35.20 23.27
N PHE A 67 12.68 -35.10 23.52
CA PHE A 67 13.26 -34.68 24.81
C PHE A 67 14.66 -34.12 24.57
N THR A 68 15.34 -33.70 25.64
CA THR A 68 16.72 -33.19 25.54
C THR A 68 17.72 -33.96 26.38
N LYS A 69 18.99 -33.91 25.98
CA LYS A 69 20.14 -34.34 26.77
C LYS A 69 21.20 -33.23 26.80
N PRO A 70 21.99 -33.11 27.87
CA PRO A 70 23.16 -32.23 27.89
C PRO A 70 24.18 -32.61 26.81
N LEU A 71 24.74 -31.61 26.14
CA LEU A 71 25.81 -31.72 25.15
C LEU A 71 26.84 -30.62 25.42
N SER A 72 27.99 -30.99 25.97
CA SER A 72 29.12 -30.07 26.13
C SER A 72 29.91 -29.99 24.82
N VAL A 73 30.08 -28.78 24.29
CA VAL A 73 30.94 -28.51 23.14
C VAL A 73 32.12 -27.68 23.62
N ASN A 74 33.32 -28.07 23.20
CA ASN A 74 34.57 -27.39 23.53
C ASN A 74 35.41 -27.28 22.25
N ASP A 75 35.77 -26.06 21.86
CA ASP A 75 36.55 -25.76 20.66
C ASP A 75 38.05 -25.57 20.95
N GLY A 76 38.48 -25.82 22.19
CA GLY A 76 39.84 -25.60 22.68
C GLY A 76 40.10 -24.18 23.22
N LEU A 77 39.16 -23.25 23.02
CA LEU A 77 39.23 -21.87 23.51
C LEU A 77 38.10 -21.56 24.51
N SER A 78 36.95 -22.18 24.32
CA SER A 78 35.76 -22.01 25.12
C SER A 78 35.01 -23.34 25.26
N SER A 79 34.23 -23.47 26.33
CA SER A 79 33.32 -24.59 26.51
C SER A 79 31.94 -24.08 26.86
N HIS A 80 30.93 -24.67 26.23
CA HIS A 80 29.53 -24.33 26.46
C HIS A 80 28.66 -25.59 26.46
N ASP A 81 27.69 -25.62 27.36
CA ASP A 81 26.73 -26.70 27.48
C ASP A 81 25.45 -26.35 26.73
N TYR A 82 25.06 -27.24 25.82
CA TYR A 82 23.84 -27.13 25.05
C TYR A 82 22.84 -28.22 25.46
N SER A 83 21.56 -27.98 25.17
CA SER A 83 20.53 -29.02 25.26
C SER A 83 20.29 -29.62 23.87
N GLN A 84 20.89 -30.77 23.59
CA GLN A 84 20.69 -31.50 22.34
C GLN A 84 19.30 -32.12 22.30
N VAL A 85 18.63 -32.03 21.15
CA VAL A 85 17.32 -32.66 20.96
C VAL A 85 17.49 -34.14 20.63
N CYS A 86 16.71 -34.98 21.28
CA CYS A 86 16.67 -36.42 21.07
C CYS A 86 15.23 -36.86 20.77
N VAL A 87 15.08 -38.00 20.08
CA VAL A 87 13.78 -38.60 19.79
C VAL A 87 13.78 -40.08 20.16
N ARG A 88 12.69 -40.55 20.76
CA ARG A 88 12.41 -41.98 20.99
C ARG A 88 11.33 -42.45 20.03
N TYR A 89 11.57 -43.58 19.35
CA TYR A 89 10.62 -44.23 18.45
C TYR A 89 9.93 -45.39 19.18
N GLY A 90 8.70 -45.19 19.66
CA GLY A 90 8.00 -46.20 20.46
C GLY A 90 8.85 -46.63 21.68
N ASN A 91 9.16 -47.92 21.76
CA ASN A 91 10.00 -48.50 22.82
C ASN A 91 11.47 -48.69 22.41
N ALA A 92 11.90 -48.16 21.26
CA ALA A 92 13.28 -48.27 20.80
C ALA A 92 14.23 -47.39 21.61
N ALA A 93 15.53 -47.65 21.48
CA ALA A 93 16.57 -46.77 22.03
C ALA A 93 16.43 -45.35 21.44
N PRO A 94 16.63 -44.29 22.26
CA PRO A 94 16.58 -42.93 21.75
C PRO A 94 17.68 -42.65 20.72
N LYS A 95 17.35 -41.82 19.74
CA LYS A 95 18.30 -41.29 18.74
C LYS A 95 18.56 -39.82 19.02
N ASP A 96 19.83 -39.44 19.02
CA ASP A 96 20.25 -38.06 19.14
C ASP A 96 20.10 -37.36 17.78
N LEU A 97 19.55 -36.14 17.77
CA LEU A 97 19.40 -35.34 16.56
C LEU A 97 20.54 -34.32 16.45
N SER A 98 20.80 -33.85 15.24
CA SER A 98 21.92 -32.95 14.94
C SER A 98 21.64 -31.47 15.28
N PHE A 99 20.65 -31.19 16.12
CA PHE A 99 20.28 -29.83 16.51
C PHE A 99 19.96 -29.73 17.99
N THR A 100 20.16 -28.54 18.55
CA THR A 100 19.98 -28.23 19.97
C THR A 100 18.78 -27.29 20.16
N LEU A 101 18.50 -26.95 21.42
CA LEU A 101 17.48 -25.95 21.74
C LEU A 101 17.81 -24.52 21.24
N GLU A 102 19.07 -24.27 20.85
CA GLU A 102 19.49 -22.99 20.24
C GLU A 102 18.90 -22.78 18.85
N ASN A 103 18.44 -23.86 18.19
CA ASN A 103 17.93 -23.77 16.83
C ASN A 103 16.66 -22.90 16.74
N GLY A 104 16.78 -21.71 16.15
CA GLY A 104 15.70 -20.72 16.04
C GLY A 104 15.43 -19.95 17.33
N ILE A 105 16.37 -19.90 18.28
CA ILE A 105 16.16 -19.28 19.60
C ILE A 105 15.74 -17.81 19.53
N TYR A 106 16.32 -17.05 18.61
CA TYR A 106 16.08 -15.61 18.45
C TYR A 106 14.77 -15.28 17.71
N ASP A 107 14.35 -16.14 16.78
CA ASP A 107 13.20 -15.83 15.92
C ASP A 107 11.91 -16.53 16.37
N TRP A 108 12.02 -17.72 16.97
CA TRP A 108 10.88 -18.48 17.48
C TRP A 108 10.75 -18.21 18.97
N THR A 109 9.91 -17.24 19.32
CA THR A 109 9.83 -16.72 20.71
C THR A 109 8.48 -16.99 21.38
N SER A 110 7.46 -17.40 20.63
CA SER A 110 6.10 -17.63 21.16
C SER A 110 5.58 -19.02 20.80
N VAL A 111 5.08 -19.76 21.80
CA VAL A 111 4.45 -21.09 21.65
C VAL A 111 3.43 -21.13 20.49
N ALA A 112 2.71 -20.03 20.25
CA ALA A 112 1.77 -19.90 19.14
C ALA A 112 2.40 -20.16 17.76
N MET A 113 3.69 -19.88 17.56
CA MET A 113 4.41 -20.17 16.31
C MET A 113 4.54 -21.67 16.06
N ALA A 114 4.87 -22.45 17.10
CA ALA A 114 4.94 -23.91 17.02
C ALA A 114 3.57 -24.52 16.70
N LEU A 115 2.53 -24.05 17.40
CA LEU A 115 1.16 -24.50 17.18
C LEU A 115 0.68 -24.16 15.76
N ARG A 116 0.97 -22.94 15.29
CA ARG A 116 0.63 -22.50 13.93
C ARG A 116 1.27 -23.41 12.87
N GLU A 117 2.54 -23.77 13.04
CA GLU A 117 3.25 -24.65 12.12
C GLU A 117 2.60 -26.04 12.03
N PHE A 118 2.25 -26.66 13.15
CA PHE A 118 1.57 -27.97 13.13
C PHE A 118 0.18 -27.90 12.49
N VAL A 119 -0.59 -26.85 12.76
CA VAL A 119 -1.91 -26.65 12.12
C VAL A 119 -1.76 -26.40 10.62
N ALA A 120 -0.81 -25.56 10.19
CA ALA A 120 -0.57 -25.28 8.77
C ALA A 120 -0.15 -26.55 8.01
N ASN A 121 0.75 -27.37 8.58
CA ASN A 121 1.15 -28.64 7.97
C ASN A 121 -0.02 -29.64 7.85
N ALA A 122 -0.93 -29.65 8.83
CA ALA A 122 -2.14 -30.47 8.77
C ALA A 122 -3.10 -30.01 7.67
N LEU A 123 -3.29 -28.69 7.52
CA LEU A 123 -4.09 -28.08 6.45
C LEU A 123 -3.51 -28.37 5.06
N ASP A 124 -2.21 -28.15 4.88
CA ASP A 124 -1.50 -28.44 3.63
C ASP A 124 -1.68 -29.90 3.20
N ARG A 125 -1.56 -30.83 4.15
CA ARG A 125 -1.74 -32.25 3.84
C ARG A 125 -3.19 -32.56 3.46
N SER A 126 -4.16 -32.00 4.16
CA SER A 126 -5.59 -32.18 3.83
C SER A 126 -5.89 -31.67 2.42
N TRP A 127 -5.43 -30.46 2.08
CA TRP A 127 -5.61 -29.88 0.75
C TRP A 127 -4.99 -30.75 -0.34
N ARG A 128 -3.72 -31.11 -0.20
CA ARG A 128 -3.01 -31.91 -1.22
C ARG A 128 -3.61 -33.29 -1.46
N GLN A 129 -4.30 -33.86 -0.47
CA GLN A 129 -4.86 -35.21 -0.58
C GLN A 129 -6.33 -35.21 -1.01
N PHE A 130 -7.10 -34.18 -0.64
CA PHE A 130 -8.56 -34.18 -0.81
C PHE A 130 -9.13 -32.90 -1.42
N ASP A 131 -8.30 -31.92 -1.78
CA ASP A 131 -8.69 -30.61 -2.31
C ASP A 131 -9.65 -29.85 -1.37
N ASN A 132 -9.50 -30.08 -0.05
CA ASN A 132 -10.28 -29.42 0.99
C ASN A 132 -9.56 -29.42 2.35
N PHE A 133 -10.06 -28.61 3.28
CA PHE A 133 -9.50 -28.45 4.63
C PHE A 133 -10.30 -29.16 5.73
N ASP A 134 -11.36 -29.89 5.36
CA ASP A 134 -12.37 -30.39 6.30
C ASP A 134 -11.92 -31.63 7.08
N ASN A 135 -10.83 -32.27 6.61
CA ASN A 135 -10.31 -33.49 7.20
C ASN A 135 -9.31 -33.24 8.34
N VAL A 136 -9.11 -31.98 8.73
CA VAL A 136 -8.23 -31.62 9.86
C VAL A 136 -9.03 -31.62 11.16
N GLU A 137 -8.58 -32.41 12.13
CA GLU A 137 -9.16 -32.51 13.46
C GLU A 137 -8.32 -31.72 14.47
N ILE A 138 -8.93 -30.69 15.09
CA ILE A 138 -8.29 -29.88 16.14
C ILE A 138 -9.22 -29.82 17.35
N LYS A 139 -8.83 -30.49 18.44
CA LYS A 139 -9.65 -30.57 19.66
C LYS A 139 -8.85 -30.89 20.90
N VAL A 140 -9.43 -30.64 22.07
CA VAL A 140 -8.85 -31.06 23.35
C VAL A 140 -9.20 -32.52 23.63
N VAL A 141 -8.21 -33.31 24.05
CA VAL A 141 -8.36 -34.73 24.39
C VAL A 141 -7.63 -35.06 25.69
N ASN A 142 -8.03 -36.13 26.37
CA ASN A 142 -7.43 -36.57 27.63
C ASN A 142 -6.35 -37.65 27.46
N ASN A 143 -6.29 -38.33 26.31
CA ASN A 143 -5.38 -39.45 26.07
C ASN A 143 -4.81 -39.42 24.64
N PRO A 144 -3.47 -39.33 24.49
CA PRO A 144 -2.82 -39.49 23.18
C PRO A 144 -3.00 -40.90 22.63
N ARG A 145 -3.73 -41.04 21.52
CA ARG A 145 -3.93 -42.32 20.84
C ARG A 145 -3.53 -42.24 19.37
N ALA A 146 -2.73 -43.20 18.94
CA ALA A 146 -2.40 -43.40 17.53
C ALA A 146 -3.66 -43.66 16.70
N LYS A 147 -3.60 -43.33 15.41
CA LYS A 147 -4.63 -43.69 14.43
C LYS A 147 -3.91 -44.08 13.15
N SER A 148 -4.12 -45.32 12.68
CA SER A 148 -3.56 -45.79 11.41
C SER A 148 -3.94 -44.83 10.31
N ASP A 149 -3.01 -44.55 9.40
CA ASP A 149 -3.19 -43.68 8.22
C ASP A 149 -3.36 -42.19 8.53
N TYR A 150 -3.02 -41.75 9.75
CA TYR A 150 -3.08 -40.34 10.15
C TYR A 150 -1.75 -39.88 10.75
N THR A 151 -1.52 -38.58 10.67
CA THR A 151 -0.50 -37.90 11.48
C THR A 151 -1.22 -37.18 12.61
N SER A 152 -0.78 -37.40 13.85
CA SER A 152 -1.41 -36.82 15.04
C SER A 152 -0.34 -36.19 15.93
N VAL A 153 -0.47 -34.90 16.18
CA VAL A 153 0.38 -34.15 17.11
C VAL A 153 -0.43 -33.89 18.38
N PHE A 154 0.08 -34.34 19.52
CA PHE A 154 -0.50 -34.13 20.83
C PHE A 154 0.40 -33.21 21.63
N ILE A 155 -0.12 -32.06 22.01
CA ILE A 155 0.63 -31.01 22.71
C ILE A 155 0.01 -30.81 24.08
N PRO A 156 0.76 -30.96 25.18
CA PRO A 156 0.29 -30.63 26.53
C PRO A 156 -0.53 -29.34 26.58
N LEU A 157 -1.72 -29.38 27.18
CA LEU A 157 -2.61 -28.22 27.25
C LEU A 157 -2.17 -27.26 28.37
N THR A 158 -1.14 -26.46 28.10
CA THR A 158 -0.74 -25.33 28.95
C THR A 158 -1.65 -24.11 28.72
N PRO A 159 -1.59 -23.06 29.56
CA PRO A 159 -2.38 -21.85 29.35
C PRO A 159 -2.18 -21.21 27.96
N ASP A 160 -0.95 -21.17 27.45
CA ASP A 160 -0.66 -20.62 26.11
C ASP A 160 -1.23 -21.49 24.98
N VAL A 161 -1.20 -22.81 25.13
CA VAL A 161 -1.80 -23.75 24.17
C VAL A 161 -3.31 -23.63 24.18
N GLN A 162 -3.92 -23.49 25.36
CA GLN A 162 -5.36 -23.26 25.50
C GLN A 162 -5.76 -21.92 24.89
N LYS A 163 -5.00 -20.84 25.15
CA LYS A 163 -5.23 -19.52 24.54
C LYS A 163 -5.20 -19.60 23.02
N PHE A 164 -4.17 -20.23 22.44
CA PHE A 164 -4.08 -20.43 21.00
C PHE A 164 -5.28 -21.20 20.45
N TYR A 165 -5.74 -22.25 21.14
CA TYR A 165 -6.90 -23.03 20.72
C TYR A 165 -8.18 -22.18 20.69
N MET A 166 -8.39 -21.31 21.68
CA MET A 166 -9.52 -20.37 21.70
C MET A 166 -9.41 -19.30 20.58
N GLU A 167 -8.20 -18.96 20.17
CA GLU A 167 -7.92 -18.01 19.09
C GLU A 167 -7.88 -18.66 17.70
N LEU A 168 -8.07 -19.97 17.58
CA LEU A 168 -7.94 -20.71 16.32
C LEU A 168 -8.81 -20.12 15.18
N PRO A 169 -10.09 -19.73 15.39
CA PRO A 169 -10.91 -19.10 14.37
C PRO A 169 -10.38 -17.73 13.93
N LYS A 170 -9.65 -17.02 14.79
CA LYS A 170 -9.00 -15.74 14.46
C LYS A 170 -7.69 -15.94 13.72
N ARG A 171 -6.96 -17.02 14.03
CA ARG A 171 -5.63 -17.32 13.45
C ARG A 171 -5.72 -18.02 12.09
N PHE A 172 -6.83 -18.69 11.80
CA PHE A 172 -7.00 -19.46 10.56
C PHE A 172 -8.40 -19.22 9.98
N LEU A 173 -8.45 -18.53 8.84
CA LEU A 173 -9.68 -18.31 8.09
C LEU A 173 -10.30 -19.63 7.61
N HIS A 174 -9.50 -20.69 7.50
CA HIS A 174 -9.94 -22.04 7.15
C HIS A 174 -11.03 -22.58 8.09
N PHE A 175 -11.11 -22.12 9.33
CA PHE A 175 -12.11 -22.61 10.29
C PHE A 175 -13.29 -21.65 10.49
N SER A 176 -13.09 -20.35 10.27
CA SER A 176 -14.10 -19.31 10.53
C SER A 176 -14.73 -18.73 9.26
N GLU A 177 -13.97 -18.63 8.18
CA GLU A 177 -14.28 -17.78 7.02
C GLU A 177 -13.79 -18.40 5.70
N LYS A 178 -14.09 -19.68 5.47
CA LYS A 178 -13.65 -20.41 4.25
C LYS A 178 -13.98 -19.69 2.94
N HIS A 179 -15.14 -19.02 2.90
CA HIS A 179 -15.60 -18.25 1.74
C HIS A 179 -14.72 -17.01 1.43
N ASN A 180 -13.87 -16.58 2.36
CA ASN A 180 -12.96 -15.46 2.20
C ASN A 180 -11.52 -15.86 1.88
N LEU A 181 -11.20 -17.17 1.79
CA LEU A 181 -9.83 -17.64 1.50
C LEU A 181 -9.25 -17.13 0.18
N LYS A 182 -10.11 -16.77 -0.79
CA LYS A 182 -9.71 -16.20 -2.09
C LYS A 182 -9.78 -14.67 -2.13
N LYS A 183 -10.30 -14.01 -1.09
CA LYS A 183 -10.39 -12.55 -1.04
C LYS A 183 -9.10 -11.97 -0.48
N ARG A 184 -8.64 -10.89 -1.11
CA ARG A 184 -7.46 -10.13 -0.66
C ARG A 184 -7.82 -9.14 0.44
N LEU A 185 -8.87 -8.35 0.21
CA LEU A 185 -9.40 -7.39 1.17
C LEU A 185 -10.53 -8.08 1.94
N LEU A 186 -10.34 -8.21 3.24
CA LEU A 186 -11.29 -8.85 4.15
C LEU A 186 -12.04 -7.76 4.90
N PRO A 187 -13.38 -7.70 4.82
CA PRO A 187 -14.17 -6.78 5.63
C PRO A 187 -13.77 -6.88 7.10
N LYS A 188 -13.59 -5.73 7.76
CA LYS A 188 -13.16 -5.70 9.15
C LYS A 188 -14.10 -6.52 10.03
N SER A 189 -13.54 -7.30 10.94
CA SER A 189 -14.30 -8.06 11.93
C SER A 189 -13.49 -8.26 13.21
N ASN A 190 -14.03 -9.01 14.19
CA ASN A 190 -13.35 -9.29 15.46
C ASN A 190 -12.23 -10.34 15.30
N ARG A 191 -11.19 -10.01 14.53
CA ARG A 191 -10.03 -10.89 14.28
C ARG A 191 -8.84 -10.58 15.18
N ASN A 192 -8.71 -9.35 15.68
CA ASN A 192 -7.59 -8.93 16.52
C ASN A 192 -7.36 -9.89 17.70
N LEU A 193 -6.09 -10.25 17.91
CA LEU A 193 -5.68 -11.11 19.03
C LEU A 193 -5.46 -10.26 20.28
N THR A 194 -5.05 -9.01 20.09
CA THR A 194 -4.95 -8.04 21.17
C THR A 194 -6.33 -7.50 21.53
N PRO A 195 -6.82 -7.72 22.78
CA PRO A 195 -8.13 -7.22 23.19
C PRO A 195 -8.26 -5.70 23.04
N GLY A 196 -9.41 -5.25 22.54
CA GLY A 196 -9.72 -3.82 22.41
C GLY A 196 -9.05 -3.09 21.23
N LYS A 197 -8.18 -3.77 20.46
CA LYS A 197 -7.57 -3.18 19.26
C LYS A 197 -8.38 -3.48 17.99
N GLN A 198 -8.29 -2.56 17.02
CA GLN A 198 -8.83 -2.72 15.66
C GLN A 198 -7.74 -2.52 14.59
N THR A 199 -6.51 -2.92 14.92
CA THR A 199 -5.36 -2.83 14.03
C THR A 199 -5.45 -3.82 12.88
N THR A 200 -4.66 -3.61 11.82
CA THR A 200 -4.69 -4.44 10.61
C THR A 200 -4.25 -5.88 10.89
N MET A 201 -5.11 -6.84 10.57
CA MET A 201 -4.75 -8.26 10.60
C MET A 201 -4.25 -8.70 9.23
N VAL A 202 -3.08 -9.33 9.21
CA VAL A 202 -2.45 -9.82 7.98
C VAL A 202 -2.38 -11.34 8.01
N TYR A 203 -2.99 -11.94 6.99
CA TYR A 203 -2.99 -13.36 6.71
C TYR A 203 -2.22 -13.63 5.42
N LYS A 204 -1.65 -14.82 5.33
CA LYS A 204 -1.13 -15.39 4.10
C LYS A 204 -1.86 -16.70 3.83
N LYS A 205 -2.57 -16.80 2.71
CA LYS A 205 -3.37 -17.97 2.33
C LYS A 205 -4.25 -18.48 3.49
N GLY A 206 -4.92 -17.57 4.19
CA GLY A 206 -5.81 -17.86 5.30
C GLY A 206 -5.13 -18.14 6.65
N VAL A 207 -3.80 -18.09 6.75
CA VAL A 207 -3.05 -18.26 8.00
C VAL A 207 -2.58 -16.92 8.52
N PHE A 208 -2.86 -16.63 9.79
CA PHE A 208 -2.43 -15.40 10.44
C PHE A 208 -0.90 -15.32 10.50
N VAL A 209 -0.39 -14.20 10.01
CA VAL A 209 1.04 -13.89 10.01
C VAL A 209 1.35 -12.85 11.06
N ARG A 210 0.62 -11.72 11.05
CA ARG A 210 0.95 -10.56 11.87
C ARG A 210 -0.27 -9.68 12.14
N GLU A 211 -0.31 -9.12 13.34
CA GLU A 211 -1.18 -8.00 13.70
C GLU A 211 -0.31 -6.74 13.62
N TYR A 212 -0.59 -5.86 12.67
CA TYR A 212 0.25 -4.68 12.42
C TYR A 212 -0.07 -3.58 13.43
N SER A 213 0.82 -3.31 14.37
CA SER A 213 0.56 -2.43 15.52
C SER A 213 1.49 -1.21 15.64
N GLU A 214 2.36 -0.95 14.67
CA GLU A 214 3.44 0.05 14.78
C GLU A 214 2.94 1.46 15.16
N ASN A 215 1.73 1.82 14.71
CA ASN A 215 1.10 3.13 15.00
C ASN A 215 -0.28 3.01 15.67
N GLU A 216 -0.68 1.80 16.09
CA GLU A 216 -2.00 1.49 16.63
C GLU A 216 -3.20 1.96 15.78
N LEU A 217 -2.97 2.28 14.50
CA LEU A 217 -4.01 2.76 13.60
C LEU A 217 -5.07 1.68 13.37
N SER A 218 -6.33 2.11 13.43
CA SER A 218 -7.43 1.29 12.92
C SER A 218 -7.27 1.05 11.42
N SER A 219 -7.88 0.01 10.89
CA SER A 219 -7.86 -0.30 9.45
C SER A 219 -9.27 -0.46 8.91
N VAL A 220 -9.43 -0.13 7.63
CA VAL A 220 -10.69 -0.34 6.90
C VAL A 220 -10.87 -1.84 6.62
N TYR A 221 -9.78 -2.53 6.29
CA TYR A 221 -9.78 -3.96 5.98
C TYR A 221 -8.73 -4.73 6.78
N ASP A 222 -8.96 -6.04 6.91
CA ASP A 222 -7.89 -7.01 7.13
C ASP A 222 -7.43 -7.56 5.77
N TYR A 223 -6.27 -8.20 5.69
CA TYR A 223 -5.68 -8.59 4.41
C TYR A 223 -5.31 -10.06 4.39
N ASN A 224 -5.74 -10.78 3.36
CA ASN A 224 -5.34 -12.16 3.09
C ASN A 224 -4.57 -12.26 1.78
N LEU A 225 -3.26 -12.40 1.92
CA LEU A 225 -2.29 -12.25 0.84
C LEU A 225 -1.82 -13.62 0.33
N GLY A 226 -1.36 -13.64 -0.92
CA GLY A 226 -0.85 -14.83 -1.60
C GLY A 226 0.67 -14.98 -1.48
N ASP A 227 1.29 -15.48 -2.55
CA ASP A 227 2.74 -15.72 -2.62
C ASP A 227 3.58 -14.46 -2.79
N GLU A 228 2.95 -13.34 -3.15
CA GLU A 228 3.60 -12.04 -3.16
C GLU A 228 4.05 -11.57 -1.76
N LEU A 229 3.39 -12.04 -0.68
CA LEU A 229 3.87 -11.81 0.68
C LEU A 229 4.93 -12.86 1.02
N ARG A 230 6.21 -12.49 0.93
CA ARG A 230 7.32 -13.37 1.27
C ARG A 230 7.49 -13.40 2.79
N LEU A 231 7.61 -14.60 3.34
CA LEU A 231 7.97 -14.83 4.73
C LEU A 231 9.41 -15.34 4.76
N ASP A 232 10.11 -15.08 5.85
CA ASP A 232 11.39 -15.75 6.11
C ASP A 232 11.17 -17.20 6.62
N GLU A 233 12.28 -17.90 6.86
CA GLU A 233 12.27 -19.27 7.38
C GLU A 233 11.62 -19.39 8.77
N SER A 234 11.64 -18.30 9.54
CA SER A 234 11.00 -18.16 10.84
C SER A 234 9.55 -17.67 10.76
N ARG A 235 9.01 -17.54 9.54
CA ARG A 235 7.64 -17.11 9.24
C ARG A 235 7.34 -15.68 9.71
N ASN A 236 8.36 -14.85 9.78
CA ASN A 236 8.25 -13.43 10.05
C ASN A 236 8.17 -12.65 8.73
N VAL A 237 7.72 -11.41 8.84
CA VAL A 237 7.60 -10.46 7.73
C VAL A 237 7.78 -9.05 8.25
N ASP A 238 8.53 -8.24 7.52
CA ASP A 238 8.81 -6.85 7.86
C ASP A 238 7.66 -5.92 7.45
N ASP A 239 7.65 -4.71 8.04
CA ASP A 239 6.59 -3.71 7.84
C ASP A 239 6.54 -3.16 6.42
N TYR A 240 7.70 -3.03 5.78
CA TYR A 240 7.80 -2.52 4.43
C TYR A 240 7.17 -3.50 3.43
N SER A 241 7.48 -4.79 3.55
CA SER A 241 6.88 -5.86 2.74
C SER A 241 5.36 -5.91 2.87
N ILE A 242 4.82 -5.77 4.09
CA ILE A 242 3.37 -5.71 4.33
C ILE A 242 2.75 -4.50 3.61
N LYS A 243 3.26 -3.30 3.86
CA LYS A 243 2.72 -2.06 3.27
C LYS A 243 2.75 -2.10 1.75
N MET A 244 3.87 -2.53 1.17
CA MET A 244 4.03 -2.67 -0.28
C MET A 244 2.95 -3.60 -0.87
N VAL A 245 2.80 -4.81 -0.33
CA VAL A 245 1.89 -5.81 -0.89
C VAL A 245 0.43 -5.40 -0.71
N ILE A 246 0.09 -4.79 0.43
CA ILE A 246 -1.26 -4.26 0.66
C ILE A 246 -1.57 -3.12 -0.30
N ALA A 247 -0.68 -2.14 -0.45
CA ALA A 247 -0.88 -1.02 -1.35
C ALA A 247 -1.07 -1.48 -2.81
N LYS A 248 -0.28 -2.47 -3.27
CA LYS A 248 -0.49 -3.09 -4.60
C LYS A 248 -1.82 -3.83 -4.71
N SER A 249 -2.29 -4.45 -3.64
CA SER A 249 -3.60 -5.09 -3.62
C SER A 249 -4.73 -4.06 -3.71
N ILE A 250 -4.58 -2.91 -3.05
CA ILE A 250 -5.52 -1.78 -3.14
C ILE A 250 -5.49 -1.15 -4.53
N ALA A 251 -4.30 -0.95 -5.12
CA ALA A 251 -4.16 -0.44 -6.49
C ALA A 251 -4.99 -1.25 -7.50
N ASN A 252 -5.06 -2.57 -7.30
CA ASN A 252 -5.77 -3.52 -8.15
C ASN A 252 -7.19 -3.89 -7.68
N ALA A 253 -7.70 -3.23 -6.64
CA ALA A 253 -9.01 -3.54 -6.07
C ALA A 253 -10.16 -3.06 -6.98
N SER A 254 -11.31 -3.71 -6.84
CA SER A 254 -12.55 -3.28 -7.51
C SER A 254 -13.10 -1.98 -6.92
N ALA A 255 -13.96 -1.30 -7.66
CA ALA A 255 -14.59 -0.07 -7.19
C ALA A 255 -15.33 -0.27 -5.86
N SER A 256 -16.06 -1.38 -5.70
CA SER A 256 -16.75 -1.71 -4.45
C SER A 256 -15.82 -1.90 -3.26
N GLU A 257 -14.62 -2.42 -3.48
CA GLU A 257 -13.61 -2.60 -2.43
C GLU A 257 -12.90 -1.27 -2.11
N LEU A 258 -12.71 -0.39 -3.10
CA LEU A 258 -12.09 0.92 -2.93
C LEU A 258 -12.98 1.92 -2.19
N VAL A 259 -14.30 1.86 -2.38
CA VAL A 259 -15.25 2.84 -1.80
C VAL A 259 -15.07 3.06 -0.29
N PRO A 260 -14.97 2.02 0.56
CA PRO A 260 -14.73 2.22 2.00
C PRO A 260 -13.40 2.92 2.32
N ILE A 261 -12.34 2.63 1.55
CA ILE A 261 -11.03 3.26 1.73
C ILE A 261 -11.08 4.72 1.29
N ILE A 262 -11.66 5.00 0.13
CA ILE A 262 -11.81 6.37 -0.38
C ILE A 262 -12.67 7.21 0.57
N LYS A 263 -13.76 6.65 1.13
CA LYS A 263 -14.56 7.31 2.17
C LYS A 263 -13.72 7.67 3.39
N ALA A 264 -12.87 6.77 3.86
CA ALA A 264 -11.99 7.04 4.99
C ALA A 264 -11.00 8.17 4.67
N VAL A 265 -10.39 8.14 3.48
CA VAL A 265 -9.44 9.16 2.99
C VAL A 265 -10.09 10.53 2.83
N VAL A 266 -11.28 10.59 2.21
CA VAL A 266 -12.06 11.84 2.04
C VAL A 266 -12.45 12.45 3.39
N ASN A 267 -12.77 11.61 4.38
CA ASN A 267 -13.11 12.05 5.73
C ASN A 267 -11.89 12.29 6.63
N ASP A 268 -10.67 12.27 6.09
CA ASP A 268 -9.40 12.45 6.82
C ASP A 268 -9.28 11.50 8.03
N GLN A 269 -9.81 10.28 7.90
CA GLN A 269 -9.71 9.27 8.94
C GLN A 269 -8.28 8.73 8.99
N LYS A 270 -7.70 8.70 10.19
CA LYS A 270 -6.38 8.11 10.43
C LYS A 270 -6.49 6.59 10.45
N THR A 271 -6.31 5.98 9.30
CA THR A 271 -6.33 4.52 9.13
C THR A 271 -4.97 3.99 8.70
N PHE A 272 -4.77 2.69 8.81
CA PHE A 272 -3.60 2.03 8.22
C PHE A 272 -3.46 2.38 6.74
N GLU A 273 -4.56 2.35 5.98
CA GLU A 273 -4.59 2.66 4.55
C GLU A 273 -4.19 4.11 4.26
N SER A 274 -4.54 5.07 5.13
CA SER A 274 -4.15 6.47 4.97
C SER A 274 -2.63 6.69 5.11
N SER A 275 -1.91 5.75 5.71
CA SER A 275 -0.45 5.78 5.91
C SER A 275 0.36 5.14 4.78
N LEU A 276 -0.30 4.62 3.74
CA LEU A 276 0.37 3.96 2.62
C LEU A 276 1.05 4.96 1.70
N ASP A 277 2.24 4.58 1.22
CA ASP A 277 3.04 5.40 0.32
C ASP A 277 2.52 5.36 -1.12
N SER A 278 2.50 6.52 -1.77
CA SER A 278 2.07 6.69 -3.15
C SER A 278 2.83 5.81 -4.14
N TYR A 279 4.10 5.51 -3.90
CA TYR A 279 4.94 4.69 -4.77
C TYR A 279 4.37 3.28 -4.97
N TYR A 280 3.75 2.70 -3.93
CA TYR A 280 3.14 1.37 -4.03
C TYR A 280 1.66 1.40 -4.43
N LEU A 281 0.97 2.50 -4.13
CA LEU A 281 -0.39 2.72 -4.61
C LEU A 281 -0.42 2.97 -6.12
N LYS A 282 0.65 3.53 -6.68
CA LYS A 282 0.88 3.64 -8.13
C LYS A 282 1.52 2.35 -8.62
N ASP A 283 0.73 1.46 -9.19
CA ASP A 283 1.25 0.24 -9.81
C ASP A 283 1.96 0.56 -11.13
N SER A 284 3.12 1.24 -11.04
CA SER A 284 3.78 1.89 -12.19
C SER A 284 4.23 0.91 -13.27
N PHE A 285 4.47 -0.34 -12.87
CA PHE A 285 4.89 -1.44 -13.74
C PHE A 285 3.71 -2.25 -14.28
N ALA A 286 2.47 -1.85 -13.98
CA ALA A 286 1.28 -2.48 -14.54
C ALA A 286 1.24 -2.33 -16.07
N SER A 287 0.69 -3.35 -16.73
CA SER A 287 0.41 -3.32 -18.17
C SER A 287 -0.61 -2.23 -18.50
N ASP A 288 -0.65 -1.77 -19.76
CA ASP A 288 -1.60 -0.72 -20.18
C ASP A 288 -3.06 -1.14 -19.96
N ASP A 289 -3.40 -2.41 -20.18
CA ASP A 289 -4.73 -2.93 -19.92
C ASP A 289 -5.06 -2.93 -18.42
N THR A 290 -4.09 -3.27 -17.58
CA THR A 290 -4.22 -3.17 -16.12
C THR A 290 -4.43 -1.73 -15.70
N LYS A 291 -3.66 -0.77 -16.23
CA LYS A 291 -3.79 0.66 -15.90
C LYS A 291 -5.16 1.21 -16.29
N LYS A 292 -5.67 0.88 -17.49
CA LYS A 292 -7.03 1.26 -17.91
C LYS A 292 -8.10 0.70 -16.99
N LYS A 293 -7.94 -0.55 -16.55
CA LYS A 293 -8.85 -1.15 -15.57
C LYS A 293 -8.79 -0.41 -14.24
N GLN A 294 -7.59 -0.17 -13.71
CA GLN A 294 -7.40 0.57 -12.45
C GLN A 294 -8.03 1.96 -12.54
N GLU A 295 -7.77 2.71 -13.60
CA GLU A 295 -8.37 4.02 -13.85
C GLU A 295 -9.90 3.99 -13.78
N LYS A 296 -10.52 3.00 -14.44
CA LYS A 296 -11.97 2.81 -14.40
C LYS A 296 -12.47 2.51 -12.98
N GLU A 297 -11.87 1.56 -12.28
CA GLU A 297 -12.32 1.14 -10.94
C GLU A 297 -12.16 2.28 -9.92
N TRP A 298 -11.03 2.99 -9.95
CA TRP A 298 -10.74 4.11 -9.05
C TRP A 298 -11.64 5.31 -9.32
N THR A 299 -11.85 5.68 -10.58
CA THR A 299 -12.76 6.77 -10.95
C THR A 299 -14.21 6.42 -10.55
N THR A 300 -14.65 5.19 -10.81
CA THR A 300 -15.99 4.74 -10.41
C THR A 300 -16.18 4.78 -8.89
N ALA A 301 -15.18 4.33 -8.13
CA ALA A 301 -15.23 4.38 -6.68
C ALA A 301 -15.26 5.82 -6.15
N TRP A 302 -14.43 6.70 -6.72
CA TRP A 302 -14.41 8.11 -6.37
C TRP A 302 -15.76 8.77 -6.61
N GLU A 303 -16.32 8.65 -7.82
CA GLU A 303 -17.62 9.22 -8.18
C GLU A 303 -18.75 8.69 -7.28
N TYR A 304 -18.67 7.42 -6.85
CA TYR A 304 -19.62 6.86 -5.89
C TYR A 304 -19.54 7.54 -4.52
N VAL A 305 -18.34 7.93 -4.06
CA VAL A 305 -18.16 8.62 -2.77
C VAL A 305 -18.50 10.10 -2.86
N THR A 306 -18.09 10.77 -3.93
CA THR A 306 -18.04 12.25 -4.00
C THR A 306 -19.05 12.85 -4.98
N GLY A 307 -19.68 12.03 -5.82
CA GLY A 307 -20.45 12.47 -6.98
C GLY A 307 -19.57 12.74 -8.21
N LYS A 308 -20.19 12.83 -9.39
CA LYS A 308 -19.49 13.04 -10.67
C LYS A 308 -18.71 14.35 -10.75
N ASP A 309 -19.13 15.34 -9.98
CA ASP A 309 -18.52 16.67 -9.93
C ASP A 309 -17.45 16.78 -8.85
N GLY A 310 -17.13 15.69 -8.14
CA GLY A 310 -16.12 15.66 -7.09
C GLY A 310 -14.70 15.77 -7.64
N ILE A 311 -13.94 16.78 -7.21
CA ILE A 311 -12.55 17.01 -7.62
C ILE A 311 -11.61 16.83 -6.43
N VAL A 312 -10.54 16.06 -6.64
CA VAL A 312 -9.45 15.91 -5.67
C VAL A 312 -8.66 17.21 -5.60
N CYS A 313 -8.57 17.81 -4.42
CA CYS A 313 -7.84 19.06 -4.21
C CYS A 313 -6.67 18.86 -3.25
N GLY A 314 -5.57 19.56 -3.51
CA GLY A 314 -4.50 19.75 -2.52
C GLY A 314 -4.96 20.60 -1.34
N THR A 315 -4.04 20.88 -0.42
CA THR A 315 -4.33 21.58 0.86
C THR A 315 -4.42 23.11 0.75
N GLY A 316 -4.21 23.69 -0.44
CA GLY A 316 -4.31 25.13 -0.66
C GLY A 316 -5.74 25.67 -0.48
N SER A 317 -5.92 26.66 0.39
CA SER A 317 -7.25 27.18 0.77
C SER A 317 -8.04 27.82 -0.39
N HIS A 318 -7.35 28.50 -1.32
CA HIS A 318 -7.93 29.14 -2.50
C HIS A 318 -8.35 28.14 -3.59
N ILE A 319 -7.69 26.98 -3.67
CA ILE A 319 -7.96 25.95 -4.69
C ILE A 319 -9.43 25.53 -4.64
N ALA A 320 -9.94 25.26 -3.44
CA ALA A 320 -11.33 24.82 -3.27
C ALA A 320 -12.34 25.88 -3.75
N GLU A 321 -12.05 27.16 -3.59
CA GLU A 321 -12.93 28.23 -4.05
C GLU A 321 -12.99 28.31 -5.58
N HIS A 322 -11.85 28.26 -6.26
CA HIS A 322 -11.79 28.26 -7.72
C HIS A 322 -12.52 27.05 -8.32
N ILE A 323 -12.37 25.86 -7.72
CA ILE A 323 -13.09 24.65 -8.14
C ILE A 323 -14.61 24.83 -8.02
N ARG A 324 -15.10 25.44 -6.93
CA ARG A 324 -16.55 25.74 -6.77
C ARG A 324 -17.04 26.74 -7.81
N ARG A 325 -16.27 27.77 -8.14
CA ARG A 325 -16.62 28.76 -9.17
C ARG A 325 -16.77 28.11 -10.55
N LYS A 326 -16.02 27.03 -10.83
CA LYS A 326 -16.16 26.22 -12.05
C LYS A 326 -17.30 25.18 -12.01
N GLY A 327 -18.13 25.20 -10.97
CA GLY A 327 -19.29 24.32 -10.82
C GLY A 327 -18.98 22.92 -10.28
N PHE A 328 -17.77 22.70 -9.75
CA PHE A 328 -17.36 21.41 -9.20
C PHE A 328 -17.36 21.39 -7.68
N SER A 329 -17.37 20.18 -7.10
CA SER A 329 -17.32 19.95 -5.65
C SER A 329 -15.88 19.62 -5.22
N PRO A 330 -15.18 20.52 -4.49
CA PRO A 330 -13.80 20.26 -4.06
C PRO A 330 -13.75 19.30 -2.86
N PHE A 331 -12.83 18.34 -2.90
CA PHE A 331 -12.51 17.44 -1.80
C PHE A 331 -11.02 17.51 -1.48
N THR A 332 -10.67 18.20 -0.39
CA THR A 332 -9.29 18.35 0.06
C THR A 332 -8.75 17.04 0.63
N ILE A 333 -7.71 16.50 0.01
CA ILE A 333 -7.02 15.29 0.47
C ILE A 333 -5.70 15.70 1.12
N ARG A 334 -5.57 15.50 2.44
CA ARG A 334 -4.37 15.90 3.20
C ARG A 334 -3.18 14.97 3.01
N SER A 335 -3.43 13.71 2.68
CA SER A 335 -2.37 12.77 2.38
C SER A 335 -1.87 13.00 0.95
N ASP A 336 -0.67 13.59 0.81
CA ASP A 336 0.00 13.75 -0.48
C ASP A 336 0.09 12.42 -1.23
N SER A 337 0.26 11.32 -0.49
CA SER A 337 0.32 10.01 -1.08
C SER A 337 -0.98 9.61 -1.77
N TRP A 338 -2.11 9.83 -1.12
CA TRP A 338 -3.43 9.57 -1.69
C TRP A 338 -3.82 10.58 -2.76
N TYR A 339 -3.51 11.87 -2.59
CA TYR A 339 -3.69 12.88 -3.63
C TYR A 339 -3.00 12.44 -4.93
N THR A 340 -1.75 12.00 -4.82
CA THR A 340 -0.98 11.58 -5.99
C THR A 340 -1.46 10.24 -6.56
N ALA A 341 -1.85 9.29 -5.72
CA ALA A 341 -2.39 8.00 -6.17
C ALA A 341 -3.73 8.15 -6.92
N LEU A 342 -4.66 8.96 -6.39
CA LEU A 342 -5.94 9.25 -7.03
C LEU A 342 -5.73 9.88 -8.41
N GLY A 343 -4.87 10.89 -8.51
CA GLY A 343 -4.55 11.54 -9.79
C GLY A 343 -3.88 10.60 -10.80
N TYR A 344 -3.02 9.69 -10.32
CA TYR A 344 -2.38 8.66 -11.15
C TYR A 344 -3.41 7.69 -11.75
N HIS A 345 -4.39 7.27 -10.96
CA HIS A 345 -5.48 6.39 -11.39
C HIS A 345 -6.65 7.14 -12.05
N GLY A 346 -6.35 8.26 -12.71
CA GLY A 346 -7.29 8.98 -13.58
C GLY A 346 -8.34 9.84 -12.89
N VAL A 347 -8.44 9.81 -11.56
CA VAL A 347 -9.39 10.67 -10.83
C VAL A 347 -9.08 12.14 -11.11
N ARG A 348 -10.12 12.92 -11.39
CA ARG A 348 -9.99 14.36 -11.70
C ARG A 348 -9.46 15.10 -10.47
N ASN A 349 -8.40 15.86 -10.67
CA ASN A 349 -7.78 16.70 -9.65
C ASN A 349 -7.78 18.18 -10.06
N ASP A 350 -7.54 19.04 -9.09
CA ASP A 350 -7.35 20.49 -9.26
C ASP A 350 -6.36 20.84 -10.38
N ASN A 351 -5.28 20.09 -10.53
CA ASN A 351 -4.28 20.30 -11.59
C ASN A 351 -4.81 20.18 -13.02
N LYS A 352 -5.88 19.39 -13.23
CA LYS A 352 -6.55 19.21 -14.52
C LYS A 352 -7.70 20.20 -14.75
N VAL A 353 -8.16 20.90 -13.72
CA VAL A 353 -9.34 21.78 -13.77
C VAL A 353 -8.97 23.26 -13.69
N LEU A 354 -7.91 23.58 -12.94
CA LEU A 354 -7.41 24.93 -12.75
C LEU A 354 -6.24 25.22 -13.67
N ASP A 355 -6.16 26.46 -14.18
CA ASP A 355 -4.95 26.98 -14.78
C ASP A 355 -3.89 27.33 -13.71
N ASP A 356 -2.68 27.68 -14.13
CA ASP A 356 -1.57 27.92 -13.21
C ASP A 356 -1.73 29.20 -12.36
N LEU A 357 -2.64 30.10 -12.72
CA LEU A 357 -2.90 31.34 -11.99
C LEU A 357 -3.99 31.16 -10.95
N GLU A 358 -5.06 30.46 -11.30
CA GLU A 358 -6.07 30.00 -10.35
C GLU A 358 -5.43 29.15 -9.25
N LYS A 359 -4.43 28.31 -9.59
CA LYS A 359 -3.63 27.56 -8.61
C LYS A 359 -2.78 28.43 -7.70
N LYS A 360 -2.50 29.68 -8.06
CA LYS A 360 -1.79 30.65 -7.23
C LYS A 360 -2.74 31.60 -6.48
N GLY A 361 -4.05 31.42 -6.66
CA GLY A 361 -5.08 32.25 -6.03
C GLY A 361 -5.33 33.56 -6.77
N ALA A 362 -4.89 33.65 -8.03
CA ALA A 362 -5.17 34.83 -8.82
C ALA A 362 -6.64 34.89 -9.24
N THR A 363 -7.27 36.05 -9.15
CA THR A 363 -8.64 36.26 -9.63
C THR A 363 -8.66 37.16 -10.85
N THR A 364 -9.46 36.80 -11.84
CA THR A 364 -9.64 37.60 -13.06
C THR A 364 -10.87 38.49 -12.95
N SER A 365 -10.83 39.63 -13.61
CA SER A 365 -11.94 40.60 -13.67
C SER A 365 -11.96 41.29 -15.04
N PRO A 366 -13.06 41.97 -15.42
CA PRO A 366 -13.08 42.78 -16.62
C PRO A 366 -11.93 43.80 -16.63
N PRO A 367 -11.34 44.11 -17.80
CA PRO A 367 -10.26 45.09 -17.89
C PRO A 367 -10.73 46.48 -17.45
N THR A 368 -9.82 47.28 -16.90
CA THR A 368 -10.08 48.70 -16.64
C THR A 368 -10.14 49.49 -17.96
N PRO A 369 -10.76 50.69 -17.98
CA PRO A 369 -10.73 51.56 -19.15
C PRO A 369 -9.30 51.87 -19.62
N ASP A 370 -8.36 52.08 -18.69
CA ASP A 370 -6.96 52.37 -19.01
C ASP A 370 -6.25 51.17 -19.64
N MET A 371 -6.56 49.93 -19.22
CA MET A 371 -6.03 48.71 -19.86
C MET A 371 -6.54 48.58 -21.29
N ILE A 372 -7.82 48.87 -21.54
CA ILE A 372 -8.39 48.85 -22.90
C ILE A 372 -7.69 49.90 -23.76
N GLU A 373 -7.53 51.12 -23.25
CA GLU A 373 -6.87 52.20 -23.98
C GLU A 373 -5.38 51.89 -24.22
N ALA A 374 -4.69 51.29 -23.26
CA ALA A 374 -3.30 50.84 -23.42
C ALA A 374 -3.17 49.77 -24.50
N LEU A 375 -4.08 48.78 -24.52
CA LEU A 375 -4.13 47.75 -25.57
C LEU A 375 -4.35 48.41 -26.94
N ASP A 376 -5.30 49.35 -27.04
CA ASP A 376 -5.58 50.05 -28.29
C ASP A 376 -4.37 50.86 -28.77
N LYS A 377 -3.65 51.55 -27.88
CA LYS A 377 -2.43 52.28 -28.22
C LYS A 377 -1.32 51.37 -28.74
N VAL A 378 -1.05 50.28 -28.02
CA VAL A 378 -0.05 49.27 -28.41
C VAL A 378 -0.44 48.65 -29.75
N TRP A 379 -1.70 48.26 -29.92
CA TRP A 379 -2.15 47.61 -31.14
C TRP A 379 -2.12 48.55 -32.35
N ASN A 380 -2.53 49.80 -32.17
CA ASN A 380 -2.47 50.83 -33.21
C ASN A 380 -1.02 51.11 -33.63
N LEU A 381 -0.10 51.17 -32.66
CA LEU A 381 1.33 51.29 -32.94
C LEU A 381 1.83 50.14 -33.83
N LEU A 382 1.58 48.88 -33.41
CA LEU A 382 2.00 47.71 -34.19
C LEU A 382 1.35 47.64 -35.56
N THR A 383 0.11 48.12 -35.69
CA THR A 383 -0.61 48.19 -36.97
C THR A 383 0.03 49.23 -37.89
N LYS A 384 0.36 50.42 -37.36
CA LYS A 384 0.98 51.53 -38.12
C LYS A 384 2.30 51.11 -38.76
N VAL A 385 3.15 50.41 -38.00
CA VAL A 385 4.44 49.89 -38.49
C VAL A 385 4.34 48.54 -39.23
N ASN A 386 3.13 48.04 -39.47
CA ASN A 386 2.86 46.73 -40.09
C ASN A 386 3.63 45.58 -39.43
N MET A 387 3.42 45.38 -38.13
CA MET A 387 4.08 44.34 -37.33
C MET A 387 3.11 43.35 -36.68
N THR A 388 1.80 43.45 -36.88
CA THR A 388 0.78 42.55 -36.29
C THR A 388 0.83 41.11 -36.79
N LYS A 389 1.64 40.80 -37.82
CA LYS A 389 1.76 39.46 -38.46
C LYS A 389 0.41 38.84 -38.81
N ASP A 390 -0.51 39.67 -39.33
CA ASP A 390 -1.87 39.26 -39.73
C ASP A 390 -2.72 38.66 -38.59
N LYS A 391 -2.31 38.81 -37.31
CA LYS A 391 -3.11 38.37 -36.17
C LYS A 391 -4.19 39.40 -35.82
N PRO A 392 -5.36 38.96 -35.32
CA PRO A 392 -6.38 39.87 -34.80
C PRO A 392 -5.92 40.50 -33.47
N LYS A 393 -6.49 41.65 -33.11
CA LYS A 393 -6.25 42.27 -31.79
C LYS A 393 -6.72 41.32 -30.68
N PRO A 394 -5.86 40.97 -29.70
CA PRO A 394 -6.28 40.07 -28.62
C PRO A 394 -7.24 40.79 -27.66
N PRO A 395 -8.14 40.09 -26.95
CA PRO A 395 -8.85 40.65 -25.81
C PRO A 395 -7.89 40.87 -24.64
N VAL A 396 -8.17 41.89 -23.82
CA VAL A 396 -7.48 42.12 -22.54
C VAL A 396 -8.39 41.82 -21.36
N MET A 397 -7.82 41.26 -20.29
CA MET A 397 -8.46 41.00 -19.01
C MET A 397 -7.59 41.55 -17.87
N ALA A 398 -8.22 41.91 -16.75
CA ALA A 398 -7.50 42.24 -15.53
C ALA A 398 -7.31 41.00 -14.66
N PHE A 399 -6.21 40.92 -13.92
CA PHE A 399 -6.05 39.93 -12.86
C PHE A 399 -5.44 40.54 -11.58
N THR A 400 -5.72 39.90 -10.45
CA THR A 400 -5.10 40.17 -9.15
C THR A 400 -4.41 38.90 -8.70
N GLU A 401 -3.21 38.99 -8.14
CA GLU A 401 -2.50 37.86 -7.54
C GLU A 401 -1.96 38.30 -6.16
N VAL A 402 -2.13 37.47 -5.13
CA VAL A 402 -1.52 37.74 -3.83
C VAL A 402 -0.03 37.39 -3.94
N MET A 403 0.82 38.39 -3.73
CA MET A 403 2.28 38.29 -3.84
C MET A 403 2.82 37.02 -3.17
N ASN A 404 3.50 36.16 -3.95
CA ASN A 404 4.02 34.88 -3.47
C ASN A 404 5.51 34.75 -3.81
N GLY A 405 6.37 34.78 -2.78
CA GLY A 405 7.80 34.44 -2.90
C GLY A 405 8.65 35.37 -3.77
N GLU A 406 8.53 36.70 -3.60
CA GLU A 406 9.39 37.74 -4.22
C GLU A 406 9.29 37.91 -5.75
N SER A 407 8.62 37.03 -6.49
CA SER A 407 8.32 37.25 -7.92
C SER A 407 6.96 37.91 -8.10
N TYR A 408 6.94 39.11 -8.69
CA TYR A 408 5.73 39.88 -8.93
C TYR A 408 5.40 39.91 -10.43
N ARG A 409 4.29 39.28 -10.82
CA ARG A 409 3.87 39.19 -12.23
C ARG A 409 2.97 40.36 -12.60
N LEU A 410 3.40 41.14 -13.60
CA LEU A 410 2.67 42.33 -14.06
C LEU A 410 1.72 42.04 -15.23
N GLY A 411 2.06 41.07 -16.07
CA GLY A 411 1.28 40.65 -17.22
C GLY A 411 1.56 39.20 -17.58
N TYR A 412 0.70 38.62 -18.42
CA TYR A 412 1.00 37.42 -19.19
C TYR A 412 0.02 37.28 -20.37
N TYR A 413 0.42 36.54 -21.40
CA TYR A 413 -0.42 36.09 -22.50
C TYR A 413 -0.80 34.61 -22.34
N ASP A 414 -2.10 34.29 -22.41
CA ASP A 414 -2.58 32.90 -22.46
C ASP A 414 -2.79 32.45 -23.92
N PRO A 415 -1.95 31.53 -24.44
CA PRO A 415 -2.10 31.02 -25.80
C PRO A 415 -3.33 30.12 -25.99
N LYS A 416 -3.90 29.53 -24.94
CA LYS A 416 -5.10 28.67 -25.04
C LYS A 416 -6.36 29.49 -25.23
N GLU A 417 -6.49 30.60 -24.52
CA GLU A 417 -7.62 31.52 -24.64
C GLU A 417 -7.38 32.67 -25.63
N ALA A 418 -6.14 32.85 -26.09
CA ALA A 418 -5.69 33.95 -26.92
C ALA A 418 -5.97 35.33 -26.30
N LYS A 419 -5.76 35.47 -24.98
CA LYS A 419 -6.03 36.68 -24.19
C LYS A 419 -4.76 37.23 -23.53
N VAL A 420 -4.69 38.56 -23.42
CA VAL A 420 -3.70 39.28 -22.63
C VAL A 420 -4.26 39.58 -21.25
N PHE A 421 -3.49 39.36 -20.21
CA PHE A 421 -3.87 39.62 -18.83
C PHE A 421 -2.91 40.61 -18.19
N ILE A 422 -3.44 41.62 -17.53
CA ILE A 422 -2.66 42.69 -16.88
C ILE A 422 -3.03 42.78 -15.40
N HIS A 423 -2.03 42.95 -14.54
CA HIS A 423 -2.24 43.04 -13.11
C HIS A 423 -2.97 44.35 -12.76
N THR A 424 -3.96 44.30 -11.86
CA THR A 424 -4.79 45.47 -11.52
C THR A 424 -3.99 46.62 -10.90
N GLU A 425 -2.86 46.35 -10.24
CA GLU A 425 -2.03 47.41 -9.62
C GLU A 425 -1.39 48.36 -10.65
N ILE A 426 -1.11 47.87 -11.86
CA ILE A 426 -0.62 48.72 -12.95
C ILE A 426 -1.75 49.12 -13.91
N GLY A 427 -2.98 48.64 -13.66
CA GLY A 427 -4.13 48.84 -14.52
C GLY A 427 -4.80 50.21 -14.42
N VAL A 428 -4.24 51.14 -13.65
CA VAL A 428 -4.80 52.48 -13.45
C VAL A 428 -3.74 53.52 -13.77
N GLY A 429 -4.14 54.49 -14.59
CA GLY A 429 -3.24 55.49 -15.16
C GLY A 429 -2.39 54.90 -16.28
N GLN A 430 -2.20 55.67 -17.35
CA GLN A 430 -1.34 55.27 -18.46
C GLN A 430 0.15 55.40 -18.12
N SER A 431 0.57 54.64 -17.12
CA SER A 431 1.96 54.57 -16.72
C SER A 431 2.80 53.91 -17.82
N ALA A 432 4.08 54.27 -17.85
CA ALA A 432 5.06 53.58 -18.71
C ALA A 432 5.11 52.07 -18.39
N MET A 433 4.84 51.68 -17.13
CA MET A 433 4.76 50.29 -16.72
C MET A 433 3.59 49.57 -17.40
N LEU A 434 2.38 50.14 -17.36
CA LEU A 434 1.21 49.58 -18.04
C LEU A 434 1.45 49.39 -19.54
N LEU A 435 1.95 50.43 -20.21
CA LEU A 435 2.21 50.39 -21.65
C LEU A 435 3.34 49.40 -22.00
N GLY A 436 4.39 49.35 -21.19
CA GLY A 436 5.50 48.42 -21.37
C GLY A 436 5.06 46.97 -21.22
N THR A 437 4.35 46.64 -20.14
CA THR A 437 3.80 45.30 -19.91
C THR A 437 2.79 44.93 -21.00
N MET A 438 1.88 45.83 -21.37
CA MET A 438 0.93 45.60 -22.46
C MET A 438 1.63 45.30 -23.78
N LEU A 439 2.69 46.07 -24.11
CA LEU A 439 3.47 45.85 -25.32
C LEU A 439 4.08 44.46 -25.33
N GLU A 440 4.75 44.06 -24.24
CA GLU A 440 5.36 42.74 -24.09
C GLU A 440 4.35 41.62 -24.33
N GLU A 441 3.20 41.65 -23.64
CA GLU A 441 2.18 40.60 -23.78
C GLU A 441 1.51 40.55 -25.16
N VAL A 442 1.31 41.71 -25.80
CA VAL A 442 0.82 41.74 -27.18
C VAL A 442 1.87 41.21 -28.15
N VAL A 443 3.17 41.44 -27.89
CA VAL A 443 4.23 40.83 -28.71
C VAL A 443 4.22 39.32 -28.54
N HIS A 444 4.05 38.77 -27.34
CA HIS A 444 3.86 37.34 -27.13
C HIS A 444 2.68 36.80 -27.95
N HIS A 445 1.55 37.50 -27.94
CA HIS A 445 0.41 37.16 -28.78
C HIS A 445 0.78 37.12 -30.28
N VAL A 446 1.39 38.17 -30.81
CA VAL A 446 1.73 38.31 -32.24
C VAL A 446 2.76 37.28 -32.68
N THR A 447 3.80 37.06 -31.87
CA THR A 447 4.96 36.26 -32.26
C THR A 447 4.82 34.77 -31.91
N GLY A 448 4.10 34.45 -30.83
CA GLY A 448 4.12 33.12 -30.22
C GLY A 448 5.44 32.78 -29.51
N SER A 449 6.35 33.76 -29.37
CA SER A 449 7.65 33.57 -28.75
C SER A 449 7.53 33.63 -27.21
N GLY A 450 8.40 32.90 -26.50
CA GLY A 450 8.47 32.96 -25.03
C GLY A 450 9.34 34.11 -24.50
N ASP A 451 9.29 34.32 -23.19
CA ASP A 451 10.09 35.33 -22.47
C ASP A 451 11.59 35.15 -22.72
N MET A 452 12.32 36.26 -22.73
CA MET A 452 13.78 36.30 -22.92
C MET A 452 14.27 35.64 -24.23
N SER A 453 13.38 35.31 -25.16
CA SER A 453 13.76 34.68 -26.43
C SER A 453 14.38 35.69 -27.39
N ARG A 454 15.27 35.19 -28.26
CA ARG A 454 15.90 36.02 -29.29
C ARG A 454 14.89 36.58 -30.28
N ASP A 455 13.82 35.84 -30.56
CA ASP A 455 12.75 36.26 -31.44
C ASP A 455 11.98 37.45 -30.88
N LEU A 456 11.67 37.43 -29.57
CA LEU A 456 11.03 38.54 -28.87
C LEU A 456 11.91 39.80 -28.91
N GLN A 457 13.20 39.65 -28.58
CA GLN A 457 14.17 40.74 -28.61
C GLN A 457 14.30 41.35 -30.02
N ASN A 458 14.47 40.51 -31.04
CA ASN A 458 14.58 40.95 -32.43
C ASN A 458 13.31 41.68 -32.89
N TYR A 459 12.13 41.18 -32.52
CA TYR A 459 10.86 41.84 -32.83
C TYR A 459 10.81 43.24 -32.19
N LEU A 460 11.17 43.38 -30.92
CA LEU A 460 11.20 44.67 -30.23
C LEU A 460 12.25 45.62 -30.83
N PHE A 461 13.44 45.15 -31.19
CA PHE A 461 14.43 45.98 -31.88
C PHE A 461 13.92 46.46 -33.25
N MET A 462 13.27 45.58 -34.00
CA MET A 462 12.67 45.96 -35.29
C MET A 462 11.54 46.98 -35.11
N LEU A 463 10.74 46.86 -34.05
CA LEU A 463 9.72 47.84 -33.72
C LEU A 463 10.33 49.23 -33.48
N VAL A 464 11.40 49.31 -32.67
CA VAL A 464 12.12 50.57 -32.41
C VAL A 464 12.69 51.16 -33.70
N VAL A 465 13.31 50.34 -34.56
CA VAL A 465 13.84 50.80 -35.85
C VAL A 465 12.74 51.36 -36.73
N LYS A 466 11.60 50.65 -36.86
CA LYS A 466 10.47 51.11 -37.67
C LYS A 466 9.85 52.40 -37.12
N MET A 467 9.73 52.53 -35.80
CA MET A 467 9.23 53.75 -35.17
C MET A 467 10.13 54.95 -35.44
N GLY A 468 11.45 54.78 -35.52
CA GLY A 468 12.39 55.86 -35.84
C GLY A 468 12.41 56.28 -37.31
N LEU A 469 11.78 55.49 -38.20
CA LEU A 469 11.65 55.78 -39.63
C LEU A 469 10.31 56.45 -39.99
N GLU A 470 9.36 56.51 -39.06
CA GLU A 470 8.10 57.24 -39.15
C GLU A 470 8.22 58.64 -38.55
#